data_AF-A0A951HR73-F1
#
_entry.id   AF-A0A951HR73-F1
#
_cell.length_a   1.000
_cell.length_b   1.000
_cell.length_c   1.000
_cell.angle_alpha   90.00
_cell.angle_beta   90.00
_cell.angle_gamma   90.00
#
_symmetry.space_group_name_H-M   'P 1'
#
loop_
_entity.id
_entity.type
_entity.pdbx_description
1 polymer ?
#
loop_
_entity_poly.entity_id
_entity_poly.type
_entity_poly.pdbx_seq_one_letter_code
_entity_poly.pdbx_strand_id
1 'polypeptide(L)'
;MARTGADTPPPGRLGNLVIIWRFVGRYKGHVAAALLALVVAAGGMLYIPNSFRLIIDKGFAASRGDINPWFEHLLAAVLVMAVATAFRFYFVSWLGERVVADVREAVQRNLVRLAPSYFEENRPSEIASRLTADTTIIEQVVGTTISVALRNVVMGIGGVAYLFALAPKLTAMLLVGIP
;
A
#
# COMPACT_ATOMS: atom_id res chain seq x y z
N MET A 1 6.54 -46.12 12.37
CA MET A 1 6.89 -45.42 13.62
C MET A 1 7.32 -44.00 13.28
N ALA A 2 6.80 -43.04 14.03
CA ALA A 2 6.70 -41.61 13.70
C ALA A 2 8.00 -40.81 13.83
N ARG A 3 8.15 -39.78 12.98
CA ARG A 3 8.57 -38.39 13.28
C ARG A 3 9.03 -37.69 11.98
N THR A 4 8.17 -36.87 11.41
CA THR A 4 8.59 -35.66 10.71
C THR A 4 7.74 -34.54 11.28
N GLY A 5 8.24 -33.96 12.37
CA GLY A 5 7.69 -32.73 12.91
C GLY A 5 7.71 -31.70 11.79
N ALA A 6 6.58 -31.05 11.57
CA ALA A 6 6.52 -29.87 10.74
C ALA A 6 7.46 -28.83 11.37
N ASP A 7 8.63 -28.64 10.77
CA ASP A 7 9.48 -27.48 11.02
C ASP A 7 8.70 -26.25 10.57
N THR A 8 7.87 -25.74 11.47
CA THR A 8 7.28 -24.42 11.31
C THR A 8 8.43 -23.42 11.29
N PRO A 9 8.58 -22.62 10.22
CA PRO A 9 9.63 -21.61 10.18
C PRO A 9 9.54 -20.74 11.44
N PRO A 10 10.66 -20.43 12.11
CA PRO A 10 10.63 -19.59 13.30
C PRO A 10 9.89 -18.29 12.99
N PRO A 11 9.06 -17.76 13.91
CA PRO A 11 8.27 -16.56 13.67
C PRO A 11 9.21 -15.44 13.21
N GLY A 12 8.89 -14.85 12.05
CA GLY A 12 9.74 -13.87 11.38
C GLY A 12 10.13 -12.75 12.33
N ARG A 13 11.44 -12.63 12.61
CA ARG A 13 11.96 -11.55 13.45
C ARG A 13 11.71 -10.23 12.74
N LEU A 14 10.94 -9.34 13.36
CA LEU A 14 10.69 -7.96 12.91
C LEU A 14 12.01 -7.20 12.59
N GLY A 15 13.13 -7.63 13.17
CA GLY A 15 14.47 -7.13 12.86
C GLY A 15 14.90 -7.26 11.38
N ASN A 16 14.36 -8.23 10.63
CA ASN A 16 14.68 -8.36 9.19
C ASN A 16 14.04 -7.25 8.34
N LEU A 17 12.92 -6.68 8.78
CA LEU A 17 12.28 -5.55 8.10
C LEU A 17 13.07 -4.24 8.27
N VAL A 18 13.83 -4.11 9.38
CA VAL A 18 14.66 -2.93 9.65
C VAL A 18 15.75 -2.74 8.59
N ILE A 19 16.28 -3.85 8.06
CA ILE A 19 17.28 -3.83 6.99
C ILE A 19 16.68 -3.22 5.71
N ILE A 20 15.47 -3.65 5.33
CA ILE A 20 14.76 -3.13 4.15
C ILE A 20 14.41 -1.65 4.34
N TRP A 21 13.97 -1.26 5.54
CA TRP A 21 13.67 0.13 5.87
C TRP A 21 14.87 1.07 5.70
N ARG A 22 16.11 0.59 5.88
CA ARG A 22 17.30 1.39 5.60
C ARG A 22 17.47 1.69 4.11
N PHE A 23 17.11 0.76 3.23
CA PHE A 23 17.14 0.98 1.78
C PHE A 23 16.02 1.93 1.35
N VAL A 24 14.80 1.71 1.86
CA VAL A 24 13.65 2.61 1.62
C VAL A 24 13.93 4.04 2.12
N GLY A 25 14.57 4.17 3.29
CA GLY A 25 14.89 5.44 3.92
C GLY A 25 15.84 6.35 3.14
N ARG A 26 16.47 5.86 2.06
CA ARG A 26 17.23 6.67 1.10
C ARG A 26 16.32 7.46 0.15
N TYR A 27 15.10 6.99 -0.08
CA TYR A 27 14.16 7.54 -1.05
C TYR A 27 13.03 8.34 -0.40
N LYS A 28 13.35 9.17 0.61
CA LYS A 28 12.36 9.91 1.43
C LYS A 28 11.39 10.76 0.59
N GLY A 29 11.86 11.39 -0.48
CA GLY A 29 11.02 12.20 -1.37
C GLY A 29 9.97 11.39 -2.11
N HIS A 30 10.35 10.21 -2.63
CA HIS A 30 9.43 9.31 -3.33
C HIS A 30 8.43 8.68 -2.36
N VAL A 31 8.86 8.34 -1.15
CA VAL A 31 7.98 7.87 -0.07
C VAL A 31 6.97 8.95 0.31
N ALA A 32 7.40 10.20 0.50
CA ALA A 32 6.50 11.32 0.82
C ALA A 32 5.49 11.57 -0.31
N ALA A 33 5.93 11.54 -1.57
CA ALA A 33 5.05 11.69 -2.73
C ALA A 33 4.03 10.54 -2.83
N ALA A 34 4.46 9.29 -2.62
CA ALA A 34 3.58 8.13 -2.58
C ALA A 34 2.54 8.22 -1.45
N LEU A 35 2.95 8.65 -0.25
CA LEU A 35 2.05 8.83 0.89
C LEU A 35 1.05 9.95 0.66
N LEU A 36 1.49 11.10 0.13
CA LEU A 36 0.60 12.20 -0.21
C LEU A 36 -0.43 11.76 -1.26
N ALA A 37 0.04 11.11 -2.34
CA ALA A 37 -0.84 10.58 -3.37
C ALA A 37 -1.82 9.54 -2.81
N LEU A 38 -1.39 8.71 -1.85
CA LEU A 38 -2.25 7.76 -1.15
C LEU A 38 -3.35 8.47 -0.34
N VAL A 39 -3.01 9.49 0.43
CA VAL A 39 -3.98 10.24 1.23
C VAL A 39 -5.01 10.95 0.33
N VAL A 40 -4.56 11.58 -0.75
CA VAL A 40 -5.45 12.25 -1.71
C VAL A 40 -6.36 11.24 -2.41
N ALA A 41 -5.83 10.09 -2.84
CA ALA A 41 -6.63 9.05 -3.47
C ALA A 41 -7.66 8.44 -2.49
N ALA A 42 -7.26 8.13 -1.26
CA ALA A 42 -8.16 7.59 -0.24
C ALA A 42 -9.24 8.61 0.16
N GLY A 43 -8.85 9.88 0.33
CA GLY A 43 -9.79 10.98 0.58
C GLY A 43 -10.81 11.15 -0.54
N GLY A 44 -10.35 11.11 -1.80
CA GLY A 44 -11.23 11.14 -2.97
C GLY A 44 -12.24 9.98 -2.98
N MET A 45 -11.80 8.77 -2.63
CA MET A 45 -12.70 7.61 -2.54
C MET A 45 -13.74 7.74 -1.42
N LEU A 46 -13.35 8.26 -0.25
CA LEU A 46 -14.27 8.55 0.85
C LEU A 46 -15.23 9.72 0.53
N TYR A 47 -14.84 10.62 -0.38
CA TYR A 47 -15.65 11.75 -0.80
C TYR A 47 -16.75 11.37 -1.79
N ILE A 48 -16.66 10.22 -2.47
CA ILE A 48 -17.66 9.77 -3.44
C ILE A 48 -19.06 9.63 -2.79
N PRO A 49 -19.24 8.91 -1.67
CA PRO A 49 -20.53 8.86 -0.98
C PRO A 49 -21.10 10.24 -0.61
N ASN A 50 -20.26 11.18 -0.19
CA ASN A 50 -20.67 12.56 0.09
C ASN A 50 -21.18 13.28 -1.18
N SER A 51 -20.51 13.05 -2.30
CA SER A 51 -20.90 13.65 -3.58
C SER A 51 -22.27 13.16 -4.03
N PHE A 52 -22.55 11.86 -3.88
CA PHE A 52 -23.89 11.31 -4.13
C PHE A 52 -24.95 11.93 -3.21
N ARG A 53 -24.63 12.09 -1.91
CA ARG A 53 -25.53 12.78 -0.98
C ARG A 53 -25.86 14.20 -1.45
N LEU A 54 -24.86 14.97 -1.87
CA LEU A 54 -25.07 16.34 -2.36
C LEU A 54 -25.94 16.37 -3.63
N ILE A 55 -25.73 15.45 -4.56
CA ILE A 55 -26.55 15.33 -5.76
C ILE A 55 -28.02 15.04 -5.41
N ILE A 56 -28.27 14.12 -4.46
CA ILE A 56 -29.63 13.77 -4.03
C ILE A 56 -30.28 14.95 -3.28
N ASP A 57 -29.62 15.45 -2.24
CA ASP A 57 -30.19 16.43 -1.31
C ASP A 57 -30.32 17.82 -1.94
N LYS A 58 -29.40 18.22 -2.82
CA LYS A 58 -29.33 19.58 -3.38
C LYS A 58 -29.61 19.64 -4.88
N GLY A 59 -29.37 18.57 -5.60
CA GLY A 59 -29.67 18.48 -7.03
C GLY A 59 -31.13 18.09 -7.25
N PHE A 60 -31.50 16.89 -6.81
CA PHE A 60 -32.82 16.33 -7.11
C PHE A 60 -33.93 16.79 -6.15
N ALA A 61 -33.64 16.94 -4.85
CA ALA A 61 -34.66 17.34 -3.88
C ALA A 61 -35.01 18.85 -3.94
N ALA A 62 -34.15 19.68 -4.56
CA ALA A 62 -34.42 21.10 -4.75
C ALA A 62 -35.31 21.30 -6.00
N SER A 63 -36.57 21.68 -5.81
CA SER A 63 -37.64 21.63 -6.82
C SER A 63 -37.43 22.43 -8.14
N ARG A 64 -36.34 23.20 -8.30
CA ARG A 64 -35.95 23.93 -9.53
C ARG A 64 -34.43 24.18 -9.67
N GLY A 65 -33.58 23.42 -8.97
CA GLY A 65 -32.13 23.65 -8.99
C GLY A 65 -31.44 23.05 -10.22
N ASP A 66 -30.46 23.77 -10.79
CA ASP A 66 -29.55 23.17 -11.76
C ASP A 66 -28.69 22.09 -11.07
N ILE A 67 -28.75 20.87 -11.61
CA ILE A 67 -28.06 19.70 -11.03
C ILE A 67 -26.63 19.59 -11.57
N ASN A 68 -26.34 20.25 -12.70
CA ASN A 68 -25.08 20.16 -13.41
C ASN A 68 -23.84 20.48 -12.52
N PRO A 69 -23.86 21.50 -11.63
CA PRO A 69 -22.72 21.81 -10.76
C PRO A 69 -22.34 20.66 -9.80
N TRP A 70 -23.31 19.86 -9.35
CA TRP A 70 -23.04 18.74 -8.44
C TRP A 70 -22.41 17.55 -9.15
N PHE A 71 -22.80 17.31 -10.41
CA PHE A 71 -22.14 16.33 -11.26
C PHE A 71 -20.74 16.78 -11.68
N GLU A 72 -20.54 18.06 -11.95
CA GLU A 72 -19.21 18.63 -12.21
C GLU A 72 -18.28 18.48 -11.00
N HIS A 73 -18.78 18.72 -9.78
CA HIS A 73 -18.02 18.47 -8.56
C HIS A 73 -17.65 16.99 -8.37
N LEU A 74 -18.58 16.07 -8.65
CA LEU A 74 -18.30 14.63 -8.62
C LEU A 74 -17.23 14.28 -9.65
N LEU A 75 -17.35 14.77 -10.88
CA LEU A 75 -16.38 14.54 -11.95
C LEU A 75 -14.98 15.06 -11.56
N ALA A 76 -14.89 16.28 -11.04
CA ALA A 76 -13.63 16.86 -10.57
C ALA A 76 -13.00 16.01 -9.45
N ALA A 77 -13.79 15.57 -8.47
CA ALA A 77 -13.31 14.71 -7.39
C ALA A 77 -12.80 13.35 -7.90
N VAL A 78 -13.52 12.72 -8.84
CA VAL A 78 -13.11 11.46 -9.47
C VAL A 78 -11.83 11.64 -10.27
N LEU A 79 -11.68 12.73 -11.02
CA LEU A 79 -10.46 13.03 -11.77
C LEU A 79 -9.26 13.21 -10.84
N VAL A 80 -9.40 13.99 -9.76
CA VAL A 80 -8.35 14.18 -8.76
C VAL A 80 -7.98 12.84 -8.11
N MET A 81 -8.98 12.03 -7.74
CA MET A 81 -8.76 10.69 -7.18
C MET A 81 -8.02 9.77 -8.16
N ALA A 82 -8.39 9.78 -9.43
CA ALA A 82 -7.77 8.94 -10.46
C ALA A 82 -6.31 9.33 -10.68
N VAL A 83 -6.03 10.64 -10.82
CA VAL A 83 -4.68 11.16 -10.95
C VAL A 83 -3.84 10.81 -9.72
N ALA A 84 -4.35 11.04 -8.51
CA ALA A 84 -3.66 10.68 -7.28
C ALA A 84 -3.39 9.17 -7.20
N THR A 85 -4.32 8.33 -7.65
CA THR A 85 -4.14 6.88 -7.69
C THR A 85 -3.04 6.48 -8.67
N ALA A 86 -2.96 7.11 -9.84
CA ALA A 86 -1.91 6.87 -10.82
C ALA A 86 -0.53 7.30 -10.29
N PHE A 87 -0.42 8.49 -9.70
CA PHE A 87 0.83 8.95 -9.07
C PHE A 87 1.27 8.02 -7.94
N ARG A 88 0.34 7.60 -7.07
CA ARG A 88 0.63 6.63 -6.03
C ARG A 88 1.18 5.34 -6.63
N PHE A 89 0.51 4.78 -7.65
CA PHE A 89 0.97 3.55 -8.29
C PHE A 89 2.39 3.71 -8.86
N TYR A 90 2.65 4.79 -9.60
CA TYR A 90 3.96 5.09 -10.16
C TYR A 90 5.06 5.16 -9.07
N PHE A 91 4.85 5.98 -8.04
CA PHE A 91 5.88 6.18 -7.01
C PHE A 91 6.15 4.91 -6.19
N VAL A 92 5.11 4.14 -5.88
CA VAL A 92 5.28 2.91 -5.09
C VAL A 92 5.94 1.82 -5.94
N SER A 93 5.55 1.63 -7.20
CA SER A 93 6.21 0.67 -8.11
C SER A 93 7.69 1.02 -8.32
N TRP A 94 7.98 2.29 -8.63
CA TRP A 94 9.35 2.77 -8.80
C TRP A 94 10.19 2.52 -7.54
N LEU A 95 9.63 2.78 -6.36
CA LEU A 95 10.30 2.54 -5.08
C LEU A 95 10.62 1.06 -4.86
N GLY A 96 9.68 0.16 -5.17
CA GLY A 96 9.86 -1.29 -5.05
C GLY A 96 11.02 -1.79 -5.92
N GLU A 97 10.99 -1.43 -7.20
CA GLU A 97 12.03 -1.78 -8.18
C GLU A 97 13.41 -1.26 -7.75
N ARG A 98 13.48 0.01 -7.31
CA ARG A 98 14.74 0.64 -6.93
C ARG A 98 15.34 0.04 -5.66
N VAL A 99 14.52 -0.26 -4.66
CA VAL A 99 14.96 -0.93 -3.42
C VAL A 99 15.50 -2.31 -3.74
N VAL A 100 14.85 -3.07 -4.63
CA VAL A 100 15.33 -4.38 -5.07
C VAL A 100 16.67 -4.28 -5.81
N ALA A 101 16.82 -3.29 -6.70
CA ALA A 101 18.09 -3.05 -7.39
C ALA A 101 19.22 -2.80 -6.40
N ASP A 102 19.02 -1.93 -5.40
CA ASP A 102 20.01 -1.62 -4.37
C ASP A 102 20.36 -2.85 -3.50
N VAL A 103 19.38 -3.70 -3.19
CA VAL A 103 19.59 -4.95 -2.46
C VAL A 103 20.43 -5.93 -3.28
N ARG A 104 20.08 -6.12 -4.55
CA ARG A 104 20.84 -7.01 -5.46
C ARG A 104 22.28 -6.55 -5.63
N GLU A 105 22.49 -5.25 -5.80
CA GLU A 105 23.83 -4.67 -5.90
C GLU A 105 24.64 -4.87 -4.62
N ALA A 106 24.02 -4.67 -3.45
CA ALA A 106 24.68 -4.88 -2.17
C ALA A 106 25.08 -6.34 -1.93
N VAL A 107 24.21 -7.29 -2.28
CA VAL A 107 24.51 -8.72 -2.18
C VAL A 107 25.63 -9.10 -3.16
N GLN A 108 25.54 -8.66 -4.42
CA GLN A 108 26.56 -8.98 -5.43
C GLN A 108 27.94 -8.44 -5.05
N ARG A 109 28.02 -7.20 -4.56
CA ARG A 109 29.27 -6.62 -4.05
C ARG A 109 29.86 -7.42 -2.89
N ASN A 110 29.02 -8.01 -2.04
CA ASN A 110 29.48 -8.88 -0.97
C ASN A 110 30.01 -10.21 -1.53
N LEU A 111 29.25 -10.85 -2.43
CA LEU A 111 29.59 -12.15 -3.04
C LEU A 111 30.99 -12.16 -3.68
N VAL A 112 31.35 -11.10 -4.41
CA VAL A 112 32.66 -11.00 -5.07
C VAL A 112 33.84 -10.90 -4.08
N ARG A 113 33.57 -10.61 -2.79
CA ARG A 113 34.59 -10.52 -1.73
C ARG A 113 34.74 -11.81 -0.91
N LEU A 114 33.87 -12.79 -1.11
CA LEU A 114 33.93 -14.05 -0.36
C LEU A 114 35.04 -14.97 -0.90
N ALA A 115 35.57 -15.81 0.00
CA ALA A 115 36.57 -16.82 -0.35
C ALA A 115 35.97 -17.90 -1.27
N PRO A 116 36.78 -18.54 -2.14
CA PRO A 116 36.32 -19.62 -3.01
C PRO A 116 35.64 -20.78 -2.28
N SER A 117 36.08 -21.09 -1.05
CA SER A 117 35.49 -22.15 -0.21
C SER A 117 34.00 -21.94 0.06
N TYR A 118 33.52 -20.70 0.11
CA TYR A 118 32.09 -20.42 0.27
C TYR A 118 31.26 -20.98 -0.90
N PHE A 119 31.82 -20.93 -2.12
CA PHE A 119 31.16 -21.39 -3.35
C PHE A 119 31.25 -22.91 -3.57
N GLU A 120 32.11 -23.60 -2.81
CA GLU A 120 32.15 -25.07 -2.76
C GLU A 120 30.96 -25.61 -1.96
N GLU A 121 30.57 -24.91 -0.89
CA GLU A 121 29.41 -25.25 -0.07
C GLU A 121 28.09 -24.67 -0.62
N ASN A 122 28.13 -23.47 -1.22
CA ASN A 122 26.95 -22.76 -1.71
C ASN A 122 27.01 -22.59 -3.22
N ARG A 123 26.15 -23.33 -3.94
CA ARG A 123 26.14 -23.32 -5.40
C ARG A 123 25.74 -21.94 -5.95
N PRO A 124 26.49 -21.36 -6.91
CA PRO A 124 26.15 -20.07 -7.51
C PRO A 124 24.74 -20.02 -8.12
N SER A 125 24.27 -21.13 -8.70
CA SER A 125 22.91 -21.23 -9.25
C SER A 125 21.82 -21.17 -8.17
N GLU A 126 22.08 -21.73 -6.99
CA GLU A 126 21.17 -21.63 -5.85
C GLU A 126 21.13 -20.19 -5.31
N ILE A 127 22.30 -19.55 -5.19
CA ILE A 127 22.41 -18.16 -4.74
C ILE A 127 21.64 -17.23 -5.69
N ALA A 128 21.82 -17.38 -7.01
CA ALA A 128 21.11 -16.58 -8.01
C ALA A 128 19.59 -16.81 -7.97
N SER A 129 19.16 -18.06 -7.77
CA SER A 129 17.74 -18.42 -7.61
C SER A 129 17.12 -17.75 -6.38
N ARG A 130 17.76 -17.91 -5.21
CA ARG A 130 17.33 -17.28 -3.95
C ARG A 130 17.34 -15.76 -4.06
N LEU A 131 18.41 -15.17 -4.59
CA LEU A 131 18.50 -13.72 -4.76
C LEU A 131 17.35 -13.19 -5.62
N THR A 132 16.97 -13.91 -6.68
CA THR A 132 15.85 -13.51 -7.53
C THR A 132 14.52 -13.67 -6.79
N ALA A 133 14.23 -14.87 -6.28
CA ALA A 133 12.95 -15.18 -5.62
C ALA A 133 12.71 -14.32 -4.37
N ASP A 134 13.70 -14.22 -3.49
CA ASP A 134 13.58 -13.47 -2.23
C ASP A 134 13.46 -11.97 -2.50
N THR A 135 14.15 -11.43 -3.52
CA THR A 135 14.02 -10.01 -3.85
C THR A 135 12.70 -9.67 -4.53
N THR A 136 12.07 -10.59 -5.27
CA THR A 136 10.70 -10.38 -5.77
C THR A 136 9.70 -10.21 -4.63
N ILE A 137 9.86 -10.96 -3.53
CA ILE A 137 9.02 -10.79 -2.33
C ILE A 137 9.23 -9.39 -1.73
N ILE A 138 10.48 -8.92 -1.66
CA ILE A 138 10.80 -7.56 -1.20
C ILE A 138 10.14 -6.52 -2.11
N GLU A 139 10.22 -6.71 -3.44
CA GLU A 139 9.56 -5.85 -4.43
C GLU A 139 8.07 -5.76 -4.16
N GLN A 140 7.40 -6.90 -3.96
CA GLN A 140 5.95 -6.94 -3.75
C GLN A 140 5.57 -6.24 -2.45
N VAL A 141 6.32 -6.49 -1.37
CA VAL A 141 6.06 -5.88 -0.06
C VAL A 141 6.20 -4.37 -0.10
N VAL A 142 7.31 -3.86 -0.66
CA VAL A 142 7.61 -2.42 -0.74
C VAL A 142 6.75 -1.74 -1.82
N GLY A 143 6.57 -2.41 -2.96
CA GLY A 143 5.94 -1.91 -4.18
C GLY A 143 4.41 -1.95 -4.18
N THR A 144 3.78 -2.77 -3.34
CA THR A 144 2.30 -2.86 -3.31
C THR A 144 1.72 -3.12 -1.92
N THR A 145 2.18 -4.15 -1.21
CA THR A 145 1.53 -4.64 0.01
C THR A 145 1.41 -3.57 1.09
N ILE A 146 2.51 -2.85 1.36
CA ILE A 146 2.51 -1.77 2.35
C ILE A 146 1.55 -0.65 1.93
N SER A 147 1.54 -0.27 0.65
CA SER A 147 0.65 0.78 0.14
C SER A 147 -0.83 0.40 0.26
N VAL A 148 -1.17 -0.85 -0.06
CA VAL A 148 -2.54 -1.37 0.08
C VAL A 148 -2.95 -1.44 1.54
N ALA A 149 -2.06 -1.92 2.43
CA ALA A 149 -2.33 -1.97 3.87
C ALA A 149 -2.57 -0.57 4.44
N LEU A 150 -1.71 0.40 4.12
CA LEU A 150 -1.87 1.80 4.53
C LEU A 150 -3.18 2.39 4.02
N ARG A 151 -3.51 2.18 2.74
CA ARG A 151 -4.79 2.62 2.18
C ARG A 151 -5.96 2.02 2.96
N ASN A 152 -5.93 0.73 3.26
CA ASN A 152 -7.02 0.07 3.99
C ASN A 152 -7.16 0.58 5.42
N VAL A 153 -6.06 0.89 6.10
CA VAL A 153 -6.08 1.55 7.42
C VAL A 153 -6.72 2.94 7.32
N VAL A 154 -6.31 3.75 6.34
CA VAL A 154 -6.88 5.09 6.10
C VAL A 154 -8.38 4.99 5.76
N MET A 155 -8.76 4.05 4.90
CA MET A 155 -10.17 3.81 4.54
C MET A 155 -11.00 3.33 5.73
N GLY A 156 -10.46 2.43 6.55
CA GLY A 156 -11.15 1.91 7.73
C GLY A 156 -11.37 3.00 8.77
N ILE A 157 -10.31 3.70 9.17
CA ILE A 157 -10.40 4.79 10.16
C ILE A 157 -11.22 5.96 9.61
N GLY A 158 -10.89 6.42 8.40
CA GLY A 158 -11.55 7.56 7.77
C GLY A 158 -13.02 7.30 7.45
N GLY A 159 -13.35 6.10 6.99
CA GLY A 159 -14.73 5.68 6.71
C GLY A 159 -15.58 5.59 7.97
N VAL A 160 -15.06 4.96 9.04
CA VAL A 160 -15.76 4.88 10.32
C VAL A 160 -15.96 6.29 10.91
N ALA A 161 -14.91 7.12 10.92
CA ALA A 161 -15.01 8.51 11.40
C ALA A 161 -16.04 9.32 10.60
N TYR A 162 -16.04 9.18 9.26
CA TYR A 162 -17.00 9.83 8.38
C TYR A 162 -18.45 9.40 8.68
N LEU A 163 -18.69 8.09 8.85
CA LEU A 163 -20.02 7.58 9.19
C LEU A 163 -20.52 8.11 10.55
N PHE A 164 -19.66 8.12 11.57
CA PHE A 164 -20.00 8.69 12.88
C PHE A 164 -20.34 10.18 12.80
N ALA A 165 -19.68 10.95 11.93
CA ALA A 165 -20.02 12.36 11.71
C ALA A 165 -21.38 12.55 11.04
N LEU A 166 -21.81 11.62 10.16
CA LEU A 166 -23.09 11.71 9.46
C LEU A 166 -24.27 11.23 10.30
N ALA A 167 -24.16 10.06 10.92
CA ALA A 167 -25.28 9.42 11.62
C ALA A 167 -24.80 8.53 12.78
N PRO A 168 -24.40 9.12 13.93
CA PRO A 168 -23.77 8.40 15.05
C PRO A 168 -24.59 7.20 15.55
N LYS A 169 -25.91 7.37 15.64
CA LYS A 169 -26.83 6.33 16.12
C LYS A 169 -26.89 5.12 15.18
N LEU A 170 -26.92 5.35 13.87
CA LEU A 170 -26.97 4.28 12.86
C LEU A 170 -25.62 3.56 12.80
N THR A 171 -24.51 4.29 12.84
CA THR A 171 -23.16 3.72 12.84
C THR A 171 -22.90 2.86 14.08
N ALA A 172 -23.32 3.31 15.27
CA ALA A 172 -23.18 2.53 16.49
C ALA A 172 -23.99 1.22 16.44
N MET A 173 -25.22 1.26 15.93
CA MET A 173 -26.03 0.04 15.73
C MET A 173 -25.37 -0.93 14.73
N LEU A 174 -24.79 -0.41 13.64
CA LEU A 174 -24.10 -1.22 12.64
C LEU A 174 -22.86 -1.92 13.23
N LEU A 175 -22.04 -1.22 14.03
CA LEU A 175 -20.84 -1.77 14.65
C LEU A 175 -21.14 -2.87 15.67
N VAL A 176 -22.32 -2.86 16.31
CA VAL A 176 -22.76 -3.95 17.19
C VAL A 176 -23.24 -5.16 16.38
N GLY A 177 -23.80 -4.94 15.18
CA GLY A 177 -24.33 -6.00 14.31
C GLY A 177 -23.30 -6.70 13.43
N ILE A 178 -22.16 -6.06 13.12
CA ILE A 178 -21.06 -6.64 12.37
C ILE A 178 -20.00 -7.13 13.37
N PRO A 179 -19.84 -8.45 13.59
CA PRO A 179 -18.83 -8.99 14.50
C PRO A 179 -17.40 -8.76 14.01
#